data_AF-B7FUU7-F1
#
_entry.id   AF-B7FUU7-F1
#
_cell.length_a   1.000
_cell.length_b   1.000
_cell.length_c   1.000
_cell.angle_alpha   90.00
_cell.angle_beta   90.00
_cell.angle_gamma   90.00
#
_symmetry.space_group_name_H-M   'P 1'
#
loop_
_entity.id
_entity.type
_entity.pdbx_description
1 polymer ?
#
loop_
_entity_poly.entity_id
_entity_poly.type
_entity_poly.pdbx_seq_one_letter_code
_entity_poly.pdbx_strand_id
1 'polypeptide(L)'
;MSLVASNGAVWEYMMLRRRPLPLPGTTVPVVHNSADEEEPRDSASTLKIHGKRQQTPFALRFPTYTSKLSVCVTVSVAGLLYLAFLWCETAQLLKAVTLLPAVVCAVLAIVCPGSQRILPSTIVATTLGAQLPQYIAAALASAALLWFGITTARDAIQIKRFKRTVAPPPTQVVISVLVLAGVMLTENFMIWVVSATFFPGQNPKTEPPPLQDNGQRLFQSLMQGFTKHQVVQLRRVWNVQWGLVSALGASFLVLDRYHPTRQLYAVGTRAIYTLSASRFVRTVSFLLTVVPSQVSGCFAQRFPSPPPTDVWEWIAVGFLPAAHGGCNDLIISGHATVTSTLACVAVSAHPSKVFGGCLVCLLLLDYSVEIYEGFHYSVDMWLGLVIVSLFWKVFSFWEDLPETKPANAPTSDATGFPQPEASLSNRDLAVYFASSTVSYLQVVVFPRSIVNGWIVVFVLSVAVCFVFMLRAKTSAEASTFQYYAQHILLCTLHMAFGVYL
;
A
#
# COMPACT_ATOMS: atom_id res chain seq x y z
N MET A 1 25.43 8.32 -28.81
CA MET A 1 24.48 9.32 -29.36
C MET A 1 23.63 8.62 -30.42
N SER A 2 22.33 8.91 -30.45
CA SER A 2 21.26 8.24 -31.22
C SER A 2 20.62 6.99 -30.58
N LEU A 3 19.90 7.18 -29.48
CA LEU A 3 18.91 6.23 -28.93
C LEU A 3 17.95 6.90 -27.91
N VAL A 4 17.52 8.14 -28.19
CA VAL A 4 16.66 8.95 -27.29
C VAL A 4 15.24 9.15 -27.84
N ALA A 5 14.84 8.50 -28.93
CA ALA A 5 13.59 8.85 -29.63
C ALA A 5 12.48 7.78 -29.67
N SER A 6 12.46 6.74 -28.81
CA SER A 6 11.37 5.72 -28.88
C SER A 6 10.61 5.37 -27.60
N ASN A 7 10.89 5.99 -26.44
CA ASN A 7 10.24 5.60 -25.17
C ASN A 7 8.89 6.28 -24.86
N GLY A 8 8.25 6.94 -25.83
CA GLY A 8 6.91 7.53 -25.67
C GLY A 8 5.74 6.54 -25.87
N ALA A 9 5.93 5.49 -26.67
CA ALA A 9 4.82 4.68 -27.17
C ALA A 9 4.29 3.61 -26.18
N VAL A 10 5.13 3.12 -25.26
CA VAL A 10 4.73 2.08 -24.29
C VAL A 10 3.84 2.66 -23.18
N TRP A 11 4.05 3.93 -22.81
CA TRP A 11 3.28 4.61 -21.75
C TRP A 11 1.90 5.08 -22.20
N GLU A 12 1.72 5.46 -23.47
CA GLU A 12 0.38 5.77 -24.02
C GLU A 12 -0.49 4.52 -24.18
N TYR A 13 0.10 3.36 -24.50
CA TYR A 13 -0.65 2.11 -24.67
C TYR A 13 -1.26 1.59 -23.35
N MET A 14 -0.67 1.93 -22.20
CA MET A 14 -1.21 1.62 -20.87
C MET A 14 -2.32 2.58 -20.39
N MET A 15 -2.55 3.70 -21.10
CA MET A 15 -3.47 4.78 -20.68
C MET A 15 -4.68 4.99 -21.61
N LEU A 16 -4.78 4.27 -22.73
CA LEU A 16 -5.90 4.41 -23.65
C LEU A 16 -7.09 3.49 -23.31
N ARG A 17 -8.26 4.14 -23.10
CA ARG A 17 -9.57 3.49 -23.09
C ARG A 17 -9.80 2.72 -24.39
N ARG A 18 -9.92 1.40 -24.35
CA ARG A 18 -10.54 0.65 -25.45
C ARG A 18 -12.05 0.57 -25.24
N ARG A 19 -12.79 0.99 -26.26
CA ARG A 19 -14.21 0.64 -26.46
C ARG A 19 -14.31 -0.90 -26.58
N PRO A 20 -15.42 -1.53 -26.16
CA PRO A 20 -15.60 -2.95 -26.41
C PRO A 20 -15.66 -3.22 -27.92
N LEU A 21 -14.87 -4.21 -28.36
CA LEU A 21 -14.98 -4.80 -29.70
C LEU A 21 -16.24 -5.68 -29.74
N PRO A 22 -17.00 -5.71 -30.85
CA PRO A 22 -18.12 -6.62 -31.02
C PRO A 22 -17.61 -8.05 -31.20
N LEU A 23 -18.27 -9.01 -30.56
CA LEU A 23 -18.02 -10.43 -30.76
C LEU A 23 -18.45 -10.86 -32.18
N PRO A 24 -17.73 -11.79 -32.83
CA PRO A 24 -18.13 -12.33 -34.13
C PRO A 24 -19.34 -13.25 -33.98
N GLY A 25 -20.32 -13.04 -34.86
CA GLY A 25 -21.57 -13.80 -34.91
C GLY A 25 -21.35 -15.26 -35.24
N THR A 26 -21.92 -16.14 -34.41
CA THR A 26 -22.14 -17.55 -34.72
C THR A 26 -23.55 -17.69 -35.28
N THR A 27 -23.63 -18.05 -36.56
CA THR A 27 -24.88 -18.42 -37.23
C THR A 27 -25.21 -19.88 -36.88
N VAL A 28 -26.35 -20.10 -36.24
CA VAL A 28 -26.99 -21.42 -36.10
C VAL A 28 -28.26 -21.43 -36.95
N PRO A 29 -28.52 -22.48 -37.74
CA PRO A 29 -29.66 -22.50 -38.66
C PRO A 29 -30.98 -22.69 -37.90
N VAL A 30 -31.98 -21.93 -38.33
CA VAL A 30 -33.37 -22.02 -37.88
C VAL A 30 -34.04 -23.20 -38.58
N VAL A 31 -34.53 -24.15 -37.80
CA VAL A 31 -35.47 -25.18 -38.26
C VAL A 31 -36.88 -24.58 -38.23
N HIS A 32 -37.52 -24.52 -39.39
CA HIS A 32 -38.95 -24.23 -39.51
C HIS A 32 -39.76 -25.38 -38.93
N ASN A 33 -40.67 -25.09 -38.00
CA ASN A 33 -41.90 -25.84 -37.84
C ASN A 33 -43.06 -24.87 -37.64
N SER A 34 -44.10 -25.14 -38.42
CA SER A 34 -45.36 -24.43 -38.59
C SER A 34 -46.38 -24.76 -37.51
N ALA A 35 -47.38 -23.87 -37.40
CA ALA A 35 -48.69 -24.02 -36.75
C ALA A 35 -48.58 -23.96 -35.21
N ASP A 36 -49.22 -23.03 -34.49
CA ASP A 36 -50.61 -22.63 -34.54
C ASP A 36 -50.82 -21.30 -33.79
N GLU A 37 -51.95 -20.68 -34.08
CA GLU A 37 -52.45 -19.39 -33.63
C GLU A 37 -52.68 -19.33 -32.10
N GLU A 38 -52.25 -18.24 -31.45
CA GLU A 38 -53.07 -17.51 -30.46
C GLU A 38 -52.43 -16.15 -30.12
N GLU A 39 -53.24 -15.10 -30.27
CA GLU A 39 -52.95 -13.68 -30.01
C GLU A 39 -53.37 -13.30 -28.56
N PRO A 40 -53.12 -12.08 -28.06
CA PRO A 40 -51.93 -11.67 -27.32
C PRO A 40 -52.20 -11.40 -25.83
N ARG A 41 -51.17 -11.51 -24.97
CA ARG A 41 -51.15 -10.81 -23.67
C ARG A 41 -49.84 -10.07 -23.47
N ASP A 42 -49.94 -8.75 -23.55
CA ASP A 42 -48.96 -7.76 -23.14
C ASP A 42 -48.47 -8.01 -21.71
N SER A 43 -47.22 -8.43 -21.55
CA SER A 43 -46.44 -8.26 -20.32
C SER A 43 -44.97 -8.59 -20.55
N ALA A 44 -44.32 -7.87 -21.46
CA ALA A 44 -42.86 -7.84 -21.55
C ALA A 44 -42.34 -6.50 -21.01
N SER A 45 -42.09 -6.46 -19.71
CA SER A 45 -41.25 -5.44 -19.08
C SER A 45 -39.84 -5.56 -19.65
N THR A 46 -39.59 -4.85 -20.76
CA THR A 46 -38.26 -4.65 -21.32
C THR A 46 -37.35 -4.08 -20.23
N LEU A 47 -36.48 -4.92 -19.67
CA LEU A 47 -35.37 -4.51 -18.81
C LEU A 47 -34.38 -3.75 -19.70
N LYS A 48 -34.66 -2.47 -19.94
CA LYS A 48 -33.71 -1.52 -20.55
C LYS A 48 -32.55 -1.36 -19.58
N ILE A 49 -31.50 -2.16 -19.76
CA ILE A 49 -30.19 -1.92 -19.17
C ILE A 49 -29.69 -0.60 -19.74
N HIS A 50 -30.00 0.49 -19.03
CA HIS A 50 -29.52 1.84 -19.32
C HIS A 50 -28.05 1.93 -18.88
N GLY A 51 -27.17 1.28 -19.63
CA GLY A 51 -25.71 1.37 -19.51
C GLY A 51 -25.13 2.67 -20.04
N LYS A 52 -25.89 3.77 -20.07
CA LYS A 52 -25.33 5.11 -20.26
C LYS A 52 -24.91 5.62 -18.90
N ARG A 53 -23.64 5.37 -18.59
CA ARG A 53 -22.85 6.04 -17.56
C ARG A 53 -23.04 7.56 -17.73
N GLN A 54 -24.03 8.14 -17.05
CA GLN A 54 -23.97 9.55 -16.69
C GLN A 54 -22.82 9.65 -15.70
N GLN A 55 -21.60 9.83 -16.25
CA GLN A 55 -20.53 10.46 -15.50
C GLN A 55 -21.08 11.83 -15.13
N THR A 56 -21.58 11.96 -13.90
CA THR A 56 -21.82 13.28 -13.34
C THR A 56 -20.49 14.02 -13.47
N PRO A 57 -20.45 15.15 -14.20
CA PRO A 57 -19.24 15.91 -14.34
C PRO A 57 -19.07 16.70 -13.04
N PHE A 58 -18.69 16.03 -11.96
CA PHE A 58 -17.93 16.68 -10.90
C PHE A 58 -16.46 16.78 -11.35
N ALA A 59 -16.28 17.40 -12.51
CA ALA A 59 -15.17 18.30 -12.68
C ALA A 59 -15.44 19.42 -11.67
N LEU A 60 -14.99 19.24 -10.43
CA LEU A 60 -14.46 20.39 -9.71
C LEU A 60 -13.50 21.02 -10.73
N ARG A 61 -13.91 22.14 -11.31
CA ARG A 61 -13.02 23.05 -12.04
C ARG A 61 -12.02 23.55 -11.01
N PHE A 62 -11.11 22.68 -10.62
CA PHE A 62 -9.87 23.10 -10.03
C PHE A 62 -9.19 23.91 -11.13
N PRO A 63 -8.78 25.15 -10.84
CA PRO A 63 -8.14 25.96 -11.85
C PRO A 63 -6.97 25.16 -12.42
N THR A 64 -6.86 25.17 -13.75
CA THR A 64 -5.72 24.66 -14.53
C THR A 64 -4.44 25.48 -14.25
N TYR A 65 -4.18 25.78 -12.97
CA TYR A 65 -2.94 26.34 -12.46
C TYR A 65 -1.80 25.30 -12.48
N THR A 66 -2.15 24.02 -12.67
CA THR A 66 -1.22 22.90 -12.62
C THR A 66 -0.30 22.81 -13.85
N SER A 67 -0.70 23.26 -15.04
CA SER A 67 0.17 23.12 -16.23
C SER A 67 1.36 24.08 -16.20
N LYS A 68 1.14 25.36 -15.91
CA LYS A 68 2.21 26.37 -15.89
C LYS A 68 3.17 26.15 -14.72
N LEU A 69 2.67 25.83 -13.53
CA LEU A 69 3.51 25.52 -12.38
C LEU A 69 4.29 24.21 -12.60
N SER A 70 3.66 23.17 -13.15
CA SER A 70 4.36 21.91 -13.46
C SER A 70 5.48 22.12 -14.48
N VAL A 71 5.25 22.92 -15.52
CA VAL A 71 6.29 23.26 -16.51
C VAL A 71 7.41 24.07 -15.85
N CYS A 72 7.07 25.10 -15.06
CA CYS A 72 8.06 25.94 -14.39
C CYS A 72 8.93 25.12 -13.42
N VAL A 73 8.31 24.29 -12.57
CA VAL A 73 9.02 23.40 -11.64
C VAL A 73 9.90 22.41 -12.41
N THR A 74 9.40 21.79 -13.49
CA THR A 74 10.18 20.83 -14.28
C THR A 74 11.40 21.50 -14.93
N VAL A 75 11.22 22.69 -15.49
CA VAL A 75 12.31 23.46 -16.13
C VAL A 75 13.33 23.93 -15.09
N SER A 76 12.90 24.46 -13.95
CA SER A 76 13.79 24.89 -12.86
C SER A 76 14.59 23.72 -12.29
N VAL A 77 13.93 22.58 -12.09
CA VAL A 77 14.58 21.33 -11.65
C VAL A 77 15.60 20.85 -12.67
N ALA A 78 15.23 20.76 -13.95
CA ALA A 78 16.11 20.30 -15.00
C ALA A 78 17.33 21.24 -15.15
N GLY A 79 17.12 22.56 -15.04
CA GLY A 79 18.17 23.56 -15.03
C GLY A 79 19.13 23.40 -13.84
N LEU A 80 18.59 23.21 -12.63
CA LEU A 80 19.41 22.97 -11.43
C LEU A 80 20.20 21.66 -11.51
N LEU A 81 19.59 20.59 -12.03
CA LEU A 81 20.29 19.31 -12.23
C LEU A 81 21.36 19.40 -13.30
N TYR A 82 21.13 20.16 -14.37
CA TYR A 82 22.13 20.40 -15.41
C TYR A 82 23.32 21.22 -14.87
N LEU A 83 23.05 22.27 -14.09
CA LEU A 83 24.10 23.04 -13.42
C LEU A 83 24.84 22.18 -12.38
N ALA A 84 24.14 21.35 -11.62
CA ALA A 84 24.78 20.39 -10.72
C ALA A 84 25.66 19.40 -11.49
N PHE A 85 25.20 18.89 -12.64
CA PHE A 85 25.96 17.96 -13.48
C PHE A 85 27.26 18.57 -14.00
N LEU A 86 27.25 19.86 -14.34
CA LEU A 86 28.41 20.57 -14.85
C LEU A 86 29.48 20.90 -13.78
N TRP A 87 29.10 20.99 -12.50
CA TRP A 87 29.98 21.49 -11.43
C TRP A 87 30.21 20.54 -10.25
N CYS A 88 29.42 19.47 -10.11
CA CYS A 88 29.54 18.55 -8.98
C CYS A 88 30.27 17.27 -9.35
N GLU A 89 31.03 16.73 -8.40
CA GLU A 89 31.40 15.32 -8.40
C GLU A 89 30.15 14.45 -8.54
N THR A 90 30.27 13.32 -9.24
CA THR A 90 29.19 12.35 -9.49
C THR A 90 28.43 11.95 -8.22
N ALA A 91 29.11 11.94 -7.06
CA ALA A 91 28.50 11.71 -5.75
C ALA A 91 27.52 12.78 -5.29
N GLN A 92 27.85 14.06 -5.49
CA GLN A 92 26.97 15.15 -5.10
C GLN A 92 25.81 15.30 -6.09
N LEU A 93 26.07 15.05 -7.38
CA LEU A 93 25.01 15.00 -8.37
C LEU A 93 24.00 13.90 -8.06
N LEU A 94 24.46 12.68 -7.74
CA LEU A 94 23.56 11.58 -7.40
C LEU A 94 22.71 11.91 -6.18
N LYS A 95 23.31 12.49 -5.13
CA LYS A 95 22.56 13.01 -3.97
C LYS A 95 21.49 14.01 -4.40
N ALA A 96 21.84 15.00 -5.22
CA ALA A 96 20.92 16.02 -5.72
C ALA A 96 19.77 15.44 -6.56
N VAL A 97 20.06 14.46 -7.42
CA VAL A 97 19.04 13.76 -8.22
C VAL A 97 18.10 12.96 -7.32
N THR A 98 18.64 12.27 -6.31
CA THR A 98 17.82 11.50 -5.36
C THR A 98 16.99 12.38 -4.41
N LEU A 99 17.41 13.63 -4.18
CA LEU A 99 16.66 14.67 -3.46
C LEU A 99 15.42 15.16 -4.20
N LEU A 100 15.40 15.04 -5.53
CA LEU A 100 14.41 15.70 -6.37
C LEU A 100 12.96 15.35 -5.99
N PRO A 101 12.57 14.07 -5.76
CA PRO A 101 11.20 13.74 -5.37
C PRO A 101 10.78 14.43 -4.06
N ALA A 102 11.68 14.52 -3.08
CA ALA A 102 11.40 15.18 -1.80
C ALA A 102 11.24 16.70 -1.97
N VAL A 103 12.08 17.33 -2.80
CA VAL A 103 11.98 18.76 -3.13
C VAL A 103 10.66 19.06 -3.84
N VAL A 104 10.27 18.24 -4.82
CA VAL A 104 8.99 18.41 -5.52
C VAL A 104 7.82 18.21 -4.54
N CYS A 105 7.88 17.23 -3.64
CA CYS A 105 6.89 17.09 -2.56
C CYS A 105 6.85 18.33 -1.64
N ALA A 106 7.97 18.97 -1.34
CA ALA A 106 7.99 20.22 -0.57
C ALA A 106 7.32 21.38 -1.32
N VAL A 107 7.57 21.52 -2.62
CA VAL A 107 6.89 22.51 -3.45
C VAL A 107 5.38 22.23 -3.50
N LEU A 108 4.98 20.97 -3.68
CA LEU A 108 3.57 20.59 -3.66
C LEU A 108 2.92 20.85 -2.30
N ALA A 109 3.63 20.60 -1.19
CA ALA A 109 3.16 20.90 0.15
C ALA A 109 2.87 22.39 0.38
N ILE A 110 3.67 23.27 -0.24
CA ILE A 110 3.51 24.73 -0.14
C ILE A 110 2.39 25.23 -1.06
N VAL A 111 2.35 24.74 -2.31
CA VAL A 111 1.47 25.32 -3.34
C VAL A 111 0.09 24.68 -3.39
N CYS A 112 -0.07 23.42 -3.00
CA CYS A 112 -1.37 22.75 -3.03
C CYS A 112 -2.28 23.27 -1.91
N PRO A 113 -3.55 23.62 -2.21
CA PRO A 113 -4.49 24.10 -1.20
C PRO A 113 -5.08 22.97 -0.36
N GLY A 114 -5.53 23.32 0.85
CA GLY A 114 -6.42 22.49 1.66
C GLY A 114 -5.81 21.15 2.08
N SER A 115 -6.50 20.06 1.78
CA SER A 115 -6.09 18.69 2.12
C SER A 115 -5.07 18.09 1.16
N GLN A 116 -4.90 18.67 -0.03
CA GLN A 116 -3.96 18.16 -1.04
C GLN A 116 -2.50 18.29 -0.59
N ARG A 117 -2.18 19.26 0.28
CA ARG A 117 -0.83 19.37 0.86
C ARG A 117 -0.48 18.27 1.86
N ILE A 118 -1.46 17.56 2.42
CA ILE A 118 -1.22 16.63 3.53
C ILE A 118 -0.23 15.54 3.13
N LEU A 119 -0.48 14.82 2.03
CA LEU A 119 0.40 13.72 1.60
C LEU A 119 1.82 14.20 1.21
N PRO A 120 1.99 15.25 0.37
CA PRO A 120 3.31 15.81 0.11
C PRO A 120 4.04 16.28 1.39
N SER A 121 3.34 16.96 2.30
CA SER A 121 3.90 17.37 3.61
C SER A 121 4.34 16.17 4.43
N THR A 122 3.57 15.08 4.41
CA THR A 122 3.92 13.84 5.13
C THR A 122 5.19 13.20 4.57
N ILE A 123 5.38 13.16 3.25
CA ILE A 123 6.62 12.65 2.64
C ILE A 123 7.82 13.53 3.06
N VAL A 124 7.67 14.85 3.01
CA VAL A 124 8.73 15.80 3.40
C VAL A 124 9.06 15.64 4.89
N ALA A 125 8.04 15.66 5.75
CA ALA A 125 8.21 15.50 7.20
C ALA A 125 8.86 14.17 7.54
N THR A 126 8.52 13.09 6.84
CA THR A 126 9.15 11.77 7.08
C THR A 126 10.59 11.72 6.57
N THR A 127 10.88 12.34 5.42
CA THR A 127 12.24 12.43 4.89
C THR A 127 13.15 13.24 5.83
N LEU A 128 12.65 14.36 6.36
CA LEU A 128 13.35 15.15 7.38
C LEU A 128 13.46 14.38 8.70
N GLY A 129 12.37 13.73 9.12
CA GLY A 129 12.29 12.92 10.33
C GLY A 129 13.25 11.73 10.30
N ALA A 130 13.53 11.17 9.12
CA ALA A 130 14.51 10.10 8.94
C ALA A 130 15.95 10.53 9.20
N GLN A 131 16.23 11.84 9.18
CA GLN A 131 17.53 12.38 9.59
C GLN A 131 17.66 12.48 11.11
N LEU A 132 16.54 12.33 11.84
CA LEU A 132 16.53 12.35 13.29
C LEU A 132 16.91 10.97 13.83
N PRO A 133 17.46 10.91 15.06
CA PRO A 133 17.62 9.64 15.76
C PRO A 133 16.31 8.83 15.78
N GLN A 134 16.41 7.51 15.62
CA GLN A 134 15.26 6.61 15.45
C GLN A 134 14.18 6.79 16.52
N TYR A 135 14.56 7.04 17.78
CA TYR A 135 13.62 7.27 18.87
C TYR A 135 12.77 8.55 18.67
N ILE A 136 13.36 9.61 18.09
CA ILE A 136 12.62 10.85 17.77
C ILE A 136 11.67 10.62 16.60
N ALA A 137 12.16 9.95 15.55
CA ALA A 137 11.35 9.64 14.38
C ALA A 137 10.12 8.77 14.77
N ALA A 138 10.33 7.75 15.58
CA ALA A 138 9.27 6.90 16.11
C ALA A 138 8.30 7.68 17.02
N ALA A 139 8.79 8.62 17.83
CA ALA A 139 7.96 9.45 18.69
C ALA A 139 7.05 10.38 17.86
N LEU A 140 7.59 11.00 16.81
CA LEU A 140 6.81 11.83 15.88
C LEU A 140 5.75 11.01 15.15
N ALA A 141 6.09 9.81 14.68
CA ALA A 141 5.12 8.92 14.04
C ALA A 141 4.01 8.49 15.02
N SER A 142 4.36 8.16 16.26
CA SER A 142 3.40 7.78 17.29
C SER A 142 2.50 8.94 17.73
N ALA A 143 3.04 10.15 17.78
CA ALA A 143 2.27 11.37 18.01
C ALA A 143 1.30 11.65 16.85
N ALA A 144 1.71 11.42 15.60
CA ALA A 144 0.83 11.54 14.44
C ALA A 144 -0.31 10.51 14.47
N LEU A 145 -0.04 9.26 14.88
CA LEU A 145 -1.07 8.23 15.08
C LEU A 145 -2.05 8.64 16.18
N LEU A 146 -1.55 9.09 17.33
CA LEU A 146 -2.39 9.59 18.41
C LEU A 146 -3.28 10.74 17.95
N TRP A 147 -2.72 11.69 17.21
CA TRP A 147 -3.47 12.81 16.64
C TRP A 147 -4.55 12.34 15.65
N PHE A 148 -4.24 11.36 14.79
CA PHE A 148 -5.21 10.72 13.91
C PHE A 148 -6.35 10.06 14.71
N GLY A 149 -6.02 9.32 15.77
CA GLY A 149 -7.01 8.70 16.65
C GLY A 149 -7.92 9.71 17.33
N ILE A 150 -7.36 10.77 17.92
CA ILE A 150 -8.12 11.84 18.59
C ILE A 150 -9.01 12.58 17.61
N THR A 151 -8.49 12.92 16.42
CA THR A 151 -9.27 13.63 15.41
C THR A 151 -10.42 12.74 14.94
N THR A 152 -10.18 11.51 14.50
CA THR A 152 -11.24 10.57 14.07
C THR A 152 -12.31 10.35 15.13
N ALA A 153 -11.93 10.29 16.41
CA ALA A 153 -12.87 10.17 17.53
C ALA A 153 -13.76 11.42 17.72
N ARG A 154 -13.21 12.63 17.58
CA ARG A 154 -14.00 13.88 17.65
C ARG A 154 -15.02 13.96 16.53
N ASP A 155 -14.70 13.41 15.37
CA ASP A 155 -15.60 13.47 14.22
C ASP A 155 -16.62 12.34 14.18
N ALA A 156 -16.34 11.19 14.79
CA ALA A 156 -17.34 10.17 15.10
C ALA A 156 -18.57 10.75 15.79
N ILE A 157 -18.31 11.70 16.71
CA ILE A 157 -19.32 12.42 17.47
C ILE A 157 -20.12 13.38 16.54
N GLN A 158 -19.48 13.98 15.54
CA GLN A 158 -20.10 14.93 14.60
C GLN A 158 -20.80 14.24 13.40
N ILE A 159 -20.30 13.09 12.93
CA ILE A 159 -20.74 12.37 11.72
C ILE A 159 -22.08 11.63 11.90
N LYS A 160 -22.73 11.71 13.07
CA LYS A 160 -24.17 11.37 13.22
C LYS A 160 -25.07 12.05 12.16
N ARG A 161 -24.60 13.09 11.46
CA ARG A 161 -25.36 13.86 10.46
C ARG A 161 -25.15 13.50 8.98
N PHE A 162 -24.09 12.80 8.59
CA PHE A 162 -23.88 12.45 7.17
C PHE A 162 -24.09 10.95 6.91
N LYS A 163 -25.36 10.53 6.86
CA LYS A 163 -25.73 9.28 6.18
C LYS A 163 -25.47 9.46 4.69
N ARG A 164 -24.33 9.01 4.17
CA ARG A 164 -24.23 8.68 2.74
C ARG A 164 -23.09 7.73 2.46
N THR A 165 -23.42 6.76 1.63
CA THR A 165 -22.60 5.70 1.02
C THR A 165 -22.37 4.44 1.85
N VAL A 166 -22.66 3.29 1.23
CA VAL A 166 -22.59 1.95 1.80
C VAL A 166 -21.13 1.61 2.03
N ALA A 167 -20.68 1.62 3.29
CA ALA A 167 -19.41 1.02 3.61
C ALA A 167 -19.45 -0.49 3.30
N PRO A 168 -18.34 -1.09 2.83
CA PRO A 168 -18.28 -2.55 2.78
C PRO A 168 -18.70 -3.07 4.16
N PRO A 169 -19.63 -4.05 4.21
CA PRO A 169 -20.13 -4.53 5.48
C PRO A 169 -18.94 -4.95 6.35
N PRO A 170 -18.98 -4.73 7.68
CA PRO A 170 -17.85 -5.04 8.56
C PRO A 170 -17.31 -6.47 8.39
N THR A 171 -18.18 -7.40 7.97
CA THR A 171 -17.83 -8.76 7.58
C THR A 171 -16.82 -8.85 6.44
N GLN A 172 -16.92 -8.02 5.40
CA GLN A 172 -15.96 -8.00 4.29
C GLN A 172 -14.57 -7.53 4.72
N VAL A 173 -14.50 -6.51 5.59
CA VAL A 173 -13.24 -6.04 6.15
C VAL A 173 -12.58 -7.16 6.95
N VAL A 174 -13.34 -7.82 7.83
CA VAL A 174 -12.86 -8.97 8.62
C VAL A 174 -12.39 -10.11 7.71
N ILE A 175 -13.17 -10.48 6.69
CA ILE A 175 -12.76 -11.52 5.72
C ILE A 175 -11.45 -11.14 5.04
N SER A 176 -11.29 -9.89 4.59
CA SER A 176 -10.07 -9.45 3.93
C SER A 176 -8.84 -9.58 4.84
N VAL A 177 -8.98 -9.24 6.13
CA VAL A 177 -7.91 -9.38 7.13
C VAL A 177 -7.58 -10.85 7.38
N LEU A 178 -8.59 -11.72 7.51
CA LEU A 178 -8.39 -13.16 7.68
C LEU A 178 -7.70 -13.79 6.46
N VAL A 179 -8.09 -13.36 5.25
CA VAL A 179 -7.44 -13.79 4.00
C VAL A 179 -5.97 -13.35 3.99
N LEU A 180 -5.66 -12.10 4.31
CA LEU A 180 -4.28 -11.62 4.38
C LEU A 180 -3.47 -12.39 5.42
N ALA A 181 -4.01 -12.58 6.63
CA ALA A 181 -3.35 -13.33 7.70
C ALA A 181 -3.08 -14.78 7.27
N GLY A 182 -4.06 -15.46 6.67
CA GLY A 182 -3.90 -16.81 6.15
C GLY A 182 -2.82 -16.90 5.07
N VAL A 183 -2.80 -15.95 4.12
CA VAL A 183 -1.76 -15.87 3.09
C VAL A 183 -0.38 -15.65 3.69
N MET A 184 -0.23 -14.70 4.62
CA MET A 184 1.06 -14.38 5.25
C MET A 184 1.61 -15.55 6.07
N LEU A 185 0.75 -16.24 6.84
CA LEU A 185 1.13 -17.43 7.61
C LEU A 185 1.54 -18.58 6.68
N THR A 186 0.75 -18.82 5.64
CA THR A 186 1.04 -19.85 4.63
C THR A 186 2.37 -19.54 3.94
N GLU A 187 2.59 -18.30 3.51
CA GLU A 187 3.84 -17.89 2.88
C GLU A 187 5.04 -18.11 3.80
N ASN A 188 4.96 -17.68 5.06
CA ASN A 188 6.04 -17.85 6.03
C ASN A 188 6.39 -19.33 6.21
N PHE A 189 5.37 -20.17 6.37
CA PHE A 189 5.55 -21.61 6.49
C PHE A 189 6.16 -22.22 5.21
N MET A 190 5.68 -21.83 4.04
CA MET A 190 6.20 -22.33 2.78
C MET A 190 7.66 -21.89 2.56
N ILE A 191 8.04 -20.67 2.96
CA ILE A 191 9.44 -20.21 3.00
C ILE A 191 10.33 -21.20 3.75
N TRP A 192 9.88 -21.61 4.94
CA TRP A 192 10.57 -22.64 5.71
C TRP A 192 10.61 -23.97 4.97
N VAL A 193 9.49 -24.48 4.46
CA VAL A 193 9.41 -25.78 3.79
C VAL A 193 10.44 -25.90 2.66
N VAL A 194 10.47 -24.92 1.76
CA VAL A 194 11.39 -24.96 0.62
C VAL A 194 12.84 -24.79 1.09
N SER A 195 13.09 -23.93 2.07
CA SER A 195 14.47 -23.70 2.56
C SER A 195 15.04 -24.91 3.30
N ALA A 196 14.20 -25.60 4.09
CA ALA A 196 14.56 -26.82 4.80
C ALA A 196 14.76 -28.01 3.86
N THR A 197 14.14 -28.01 2.68
CA THR A 197 14.23 -29.11 1.70
C THR A 197 15.25 -28.85 0.58
N PHE A 198 15.81 -27.64 0.50
CA PHE A 198 16.86 -27.29 -0.48
C PHE A 198 18.26 -27.65 0.04
N PHE A 199 18.58 -28.95 0.05
CA PHE A 199 19.85 -29.49 0.54
C PHE A 199 21.11 -28.85 -0.07
N PRO A 200 21.19 -28.53 -1.38
CA PRO A 200 22.40 -27.91 -1.95
C PRO A 200 22.75 -26.57 -1.31
N GLY A 201 21.74 -25.76 -0.96
CA GLY A 201 21.94 -24.44 -0.34
C GLY A 201 22.34 -24.51 1.14
N GLN A 202 22.03 -25.61 1.84
CA GLN A 202 22.34 -25.74 3.27
C GLN A 202 23.84 -25.83 3.56
N ASN A 203 24.65 -26.26 2.59
CA ASN A 203 26.09 -26.33 2.70
C ASN A 203 26.73 -25.28 1.76
N PRO A 204 27.43 -24.27 2.31
CA PRO A 204 28.07 -23.22 1.50
C PRO A 204 29.05 -23.74 0.44
N LYS A 205 29.58 -24.97 0.60
CA LYS A 205 30.49 -25.58 -0.38
C LYS A 205 29.78 -26.18 -1.59
N THR A 206 28.50 -26.53 -1.45
CA THR A 206 27.67 -27.14 -2.50
C THR A 206 26.60 -26.20 -3.03
N GLU A 207 26.52 -24.98 -2.48
CA GLU A 207 25.55 -23.98 -2.88
C GLU A 207 25.79 -23.60 -4.35
N PRO A 208 24.75 -23.66 -5.20
CA PRO A 208 24.88 -23.24 -6.59
C PRO A 208 25.21 -21.74 -6.66
N PRO A 209 26.04 -21.30 -7.60
CA PRO A 209 26.33 -19.87 -7.76
C PRO A 209 25.06 -19.09 -8.13
N PRO A 210 24.98 -17.80 -7.76
CA PRO A 210 23.85 -16.97 -8.13
C PRO A 210 23.70 -16.84 -9.63
N LEU A 211 22.46 -16.66 -10.08
CA LEU A 211 22.19 -16.38 -11.49
C LEU A 211 22.71 -15.00 -11.86
N GLN A 212 22.99 -14.80 -13.15
CA GLN A 212 23.36 -13.49 -13.66
C GLN A 212 22.18 -12.52 -13.55
N ASP A 213 22.37 -11.44 -12.79
CA ASP A 213 21.45 -10.31 -12.73
C ASP A 213 21.99 -9.10 -13.50
N ASN A 214 21.44 -8.85 -14.68
CA ASN A 214 21.83 -7.70 -15.49
C ASN A 214 21.42 -6.37 -14.85
N GLY A 215 20.33 -6.34 -14.08
CA GLY A 215 19.90 -5.14 -13.37
C GLY A 215 20.88 -4.78 -12.26
N GLN A 216 21.32 -5.77 -11.48
CA GLN A 216 22.38 -5.58 -10.49
C GLN A 216 23.67 -5.10 -11.15
N ARG A 217 24.13 -5.74 -12.23
CA ARG A 217 25.34 -5.30 -12.96
C ARG A 217 25.21 -3.86 -13.46
N LEU A 218 24.05 -3.49 -13.99
CA LEU A 218 23.77 -2.12 -14.42
C LEU A 218 23.88 -1.14 -13.25
N PHE A 219 23.21 -1.40 -12.12
CA PHE A 219 23.28 -0.50 -10.97
C PHE A 219 24.69 -0.44 -10.36
N GLN A 220 25.40 -1.56 -10.27
CA GLN A 220 26.80 -1.57 -9.85
C GLN A 220 27.69 -0.76 -10.80
N SER A 221 27.43 -0.82 -12.12
CA SER A 221 28.13 -0.01 -13.11
C SER A 221 27.81 1.48 -12.97
N LEU A 222 26.55 1.85 -12.73
CA LEU A 222 26.12 3.23 -12.54
C LEU A 222 26.68 3.84 -11.24
N MET A 223 26.89 3.00 -10.23
CA MET A 223 27.43 3.37 -8.92
C MET A 223 28.94 3.12 -8.81
N GLN A 224 29.65 2.97 -9.94
CA GLN A 224 31.11 2.89 -9.94
C GLN A 224 31.70 4.15 -9.29
N GLY A 225 32.60 3.95 -8.33
CA GLY A 225 33.20 5.03 -7.53
C GLY A 225 32.53 5.27 -6.18
N PHE A 226 31.39 4.63 -5.89
CA PHE A 226 30.79 4.65 -4.56
C PHE A 226 31.10 3.36 -3.79
N THR A 227 31.35 3.51 -2.50
CA THR A 227 31.37 2.37 -1.58
C THR A 227 29.94 1.87 -1.32
N LYS A 228 29.79 0.58 -1.03
CA LYS A 228 28.49 -0.01 -0.63
C LYS A 228 27.84 0.80 0.49
N HIS A 229 28.63 1.21 1.49
CA HIS A 229 28.15 2.04 2.60
C HIS A 229 27.56 3.37 2.11
N GLN A 230 28.20 4.08 1.18
CA GLN A 230 27.67 5.34 0.64
C GLN A 230 26.33 5.15 -0.08
N VAL A 231 26.17 4.08 -0.86
CA VAL A 231 24.91 3.78 -1.58
C VAL A 231 23.79 3.46 -0.58
N VAL A 232 24.08 2.65 0.44
CA VAL A 232 23.10 2.33 1.50
C VAL A 232 22.72 3.57 2.30
N GLN A 233 23.68 4.46 2.57
CA GLN A 233 23.38 5.73 3.24
C GLN A 233 22.43 6.60 2.42
N LEU A 234 22.53 6.61 1.06
CA LEU A 234 21.54 7.31 0.22
C LEU A 234 20.13 6.79 0.49
N ARG A 235 19.92 5.47 0.54
CA ARG A 235 18.62 4.88 0.89
C ARG A 235 18.13 5.31 2.26
N ARG A 236 19.00 5.29 3.27
CA ARG A 236 18.67 5.67 4.65
C ARG A 236 18.27 7.14 4.76
N VAL A 237 18.85 8.01 3.94
CA VAL A 237 18.47 9.43 3.91
C VAL A 237 17.00 9.59 3.52
N TRP A 238 16.52 8.83 2.54
CA TRP A 238 15.12 8.92 2.11
C TRP A 238 14.16 8.19 3.04
N ASN A 239 14.64 7.08 3.60
CA ASN A 239 13.87 6.18 4.44
C ASN A 239 12.47 5.90 3.85
N VAL A 240 12.47 5.49 2.58
CA VAL A 240 11.28 5.39 1.72
C VAL A 240 10.17 4.56 2.36
N GLN A 241 10.54 3.48 3.05
CA GLN A 241 9.60 2.62 3.78
C GLN A 241 8.76 3.42 4.78
N TRP A 242 9.41 4.19 5.65
CA TRP A 242 8.71 5.04 6.61
C TRP A 242 7.92 6.13 5.92
N GLY A 243 8.45 6.72 4.84
CA GLY A 243 7.72 7.68 4.00
C GLY A 243 6.40 7.11 3.48
N LEU A 244 6.41 5.87 2.99
CA LEU A 244 5.23 5.17 2.49
C LEU A 244 4.24 4.79 3.58
N VAL A 245 4.72 4.35 4.75
CA VAL A 245 3.86 4.05 5.91
C VAL A 245 3.17 5.32 6.40
N SER A 246 3.90 6.43 6.53
CA SER A 246 3.33 7.72 6.88
C SER A 246 2.33 8.20 5.82
N ALA A 247 2.67 8.05 4.53
CA ALA A 247 1.77 8.39 3.43
C ALA A 247 0.49 7.55 3.44
N LEU A 248 0.54 6.28 3.85
CA LEU A 248 -0.66 5.46 4.06
C LEU A 248 -1.56 6.06 5.14
N GLY A 249 -1.01 6.39 6.31
CA GLY A 249 -1.77 7.04 7.39
C GLY A 249 -2.38 8.36 6.96
N ALA A 250 -1.61 9.19 6.25
CA ALA A 250 -2.09 10.45 5.66
C ALA A 250 -3.19 10.22 4.61
N SER A 251 -3.07 9.16 3.80
CA SER A 251 -4.11 8.77 2.83
C SER A 251 -5.40 8.42 3.52
N PHE A 252 -5.33 7.69 4.63
CA PHE A 252 -6.50 7.33 5.41
C PHE A 252 -7.19 8.56 6.01
N LEU A 253 -6.41 9.51 6.54
CA LEU A 253 -6.94 10.80 6.98
C LEU A 253 -7.62 11.57 5.84
N VAL A 254 -6.99 11.60 4.66
CA VAL A 254 -7.56 12.29 3.50
C VAL A 254 -8.85 11.63 3.01
N LEU A 255 -8.88 10.31 2.97
CA LEU A 255 -10.05 9.54 2.56
C LEU A 255 -11.20 9.66 3.56
N ASP A 256 -10.91 9.65 4.86
CA ASP A 256 -11.93 9.76 5.91
C ASP A 256 -12.56 11.16 5.96
N ARG A 257 -11.77 12.22 5.74
CA ARG A 257 -12.20 13.60 6.03
C ARG A 257 -12.49 14.47 4.84
N TYR A 258 -11.70 14.31 3.80
CA TYR A 258 -11.66 15.29 2.72
C TYR A 258 -12.13 14.71 1.40
N HIS A 259 -12.24 13.38 1.29
CA HIS A 259 -12.65 12.75 0.06
C HIS A 259 -14.20 12.67 0.00
N PRO A 260 -14.84 13.27 -1.02
CA PRO A 260 -16.31 13.40 -1.05
C PRO A 260 -17.05 12.08 -1.33
N THR A 261 -16.42 11.14 -2.04
CA THR A 261 -17.11 9.93 -2.56
C THR A 261 -16.44 8.60 -2.19
N ARG A 262 -15.10 8.56 -2.16
CA ARG A 262 -14.33 7.37 -1.78
C ARG A 262 -14.27 7.24 -0.28
N GLN A 263 -14.41 6.02 0.19
CA GLN A 263 -14.36 5.70 1.61
C GLN A 263 -13.05 5.04 2.01
N LEU A 264 -12.60 5.35 3.22
CA LEU A 264 -11.47 4.69 3.86
C LEU A 264 -11.55 3.16 3.80
N TYR A 265 -12.70 2.59 4.17
CA TYR A 265 -12.87 1.12 4.24
C TYR A 265 -12.81 0.44 2.89
N ALA A 266 -13.37 1.05 1.85
CA ALA A 266 -13.34 0.51 0.50
C ALA A 266 -11.90 0.47 -0.04
N VAL A 267 -11.16 1.58 0.12
CA VAL A 267 -9.76 1.67 -0.30
C VAL A 267 -8.87 0.74 0.55
N GLY A 268 -9.09 0.67 1.85
CA GLY A 268 -8.39 -0.24 2.75
C GLY A 268 -8.63 -1.71 2.38
N THR A 269 -9.87 -2.10 2.12
CA THR A 269 -10.22 -3.46 1.68
C THR A 269 -9.57 -3.80 0.35
N ARG A 270 -9.61 -2.88 -0.62
CA ARG A 270 -8.89 -3.02 -1.90
C ARG A 270 -7.39 -3.22 -1.68
N ALA A 271 -6.77 -2.46 -0.79
CA ALA A 271 -5.35 -2.57 -0.47
C ALA A 271 -5.02 -3.94 0.15
N ILE A 272 -5.82 -4.41 1.10
CA ILE A 272 -5.64 -5.71 1.75
C ILE A 272 -5.77 -6.84 0.73
N TYR A 273 -6.78 -6.83 -0.14
CA TYR A 273 -6.90 -7.85 -1.19
C TYR A 273 -5.77 -7.78 -2.23
N THR A 274 -5.35 -6.57 -2.60
CA THR A 274 -4.21 -6.37 -3.51
C THR A 274 -2.95 -6.99 -2.94
N LEU A 275 -2.65 -6.70 -1.66
CA LEU A 275 -1.51 -7.27 -0.97
C LEU A 275 -1.66 -8.80 -0.85
N SER A 276 -2.82 -9.29 -0.39
CA SER A 276 -3.08 -10.72 -0.22
C SER A 276 -2.88 -11.50 -1.51
N ALA A 277 -3.44 -11.02 -2.63
CA ALA A 277 -3.30 -11.68 -3.92
C ALA A 277 -1.85 -11.66 -4.41
N SER A 278 -1.15 -10.53 -4.25
CA SER A 278 0.26 -10.42 -4.65
C SER A 278 1.16 -11.35 -3.83
N ARG A 279 0.92 -11.45 -2.51
CA ARG A 279 1.64 -12.35 -1.61
C ARG A 279 1.30 -13.81 -1.90
N PHE A 280 0.05 -14.13 -2.21
CA PHE A 280 -0.35 -15.48 -2.61
C PHE A 280 0.34 -15.93 -3.91
N VAL A 281 0.35 -15.08 -4.95
CA VAL A 281 1.08 -15.40 -6.19
C VAL A 281 2.56 -15.58 -5.91
N ARG A 282 3.17 -14.74 -5.07
CA ARG A 282 4.55 -14.90 -4.60
C ARG A 282 4.77 -16.25 -3.90
N THR A 283 3.87 -16.68 -3.02
CA THR A 283 3.95 -18.00 -2.36
C THR A 283 3.89 -19.14 -3.37
N VAL A 284 2.98 -19.05 -4.34
CA VAL A 284 2.87 -20.07 -5.40
C VAL A 284 4.14 -20.10 -6.25
N SER A 285 4.65 -18.94 -6.69
CA SER A 285 5.93 -18.85 -7.40
C SER A 285 7.05 -19.49 -6.58
N PHE A 286 7.10 -19.22 -5.28
CA PHE A 286 8.11 -19.77 -4.39
C PHE A 286 8.08 -21.31 -4.30
N LEU A 287 6.89 -21.90 -4.27
CA LEU A 287 6.73 -23.35 -4.27
C LEU A 287 7.12 -24.00 -5.60
N LEU A 288 6.93 -23.28 -6.70
CA LEU A 288 7.18 -23.78 -8.05
C LEU A 288 8.61 -23.54 -8.54
N THR A 289 9.30 -22.52 -8.00
CA THR A 289 10.63 -22.11 -8.46
C THR A 289 11.58 -21.88 -7.30
N VAL A 290 12.65 -22.66 -7.28
CA VAL A 290 13.77 -22.53 -6.33
C VAL A 290 14.97 -21.99 -7.12
N VAL A 291 15.39 -20.77 -6.80
CA VAL A 291 16.49 -20.08 -7.48
C VAL A 291 17.65 -19.89 -6.49
N PRO A 292 18.92 -20.08 -6.92
CA PRO A 292 20.07 -19.81 -6.07
C PRO A 292 20.06 -18.40 -5.48
N SER A 293 20.40 -18.30 -4.20
CA SER A 293 20.53 -17.04 -3.46
C SER A 293 21.60 -16.14 -4.09
N GLN A 294 21.32 -14.83 -4.19
CA GLN A 294 22.35 -13.83 -4.50
C GLN A 294 23.39 -13.67 -3.38
N VAL A 295 23.02 -14.03 -2.15
CA VAL A 295 23.86 -13.97 -0.96
C VAL A 295 24.41 -15.36 -0.66
N SER A 296 25.72 -15.54 -0.77
CA SER A 296 26.37 -16.80 -0.43
C SER A 296 26.22 -17.14 1.05
N GLY A 297 25.91 -18.40 1.34
CA GLY A 297 25.71 -18.92 2.69
C GLY A 297 24.40 -18.45 3.33
N CYS A 298 23.47 -17.87 2.57
CA CYS A 298 22.23 -17.32 3.12
C CYS A 298 21.45 -18.39 3.91
N PHE A 299 21.30 -19.60 3.36
CA PHE A 299 20.52 -20.66 4.00
C PHE A 299 21.08 -21.02 5.38
N ALA A 300 22.40 -21.26 5.45
CA ALA A 300 23.08 -21.62 6.69
C ALA A 300 23.03 -20.50 7.75
N GLN A 301 22.93 -19.24 7.33
CA GLN A 301 22.85 -18.10 8.23
C GLN A 301 21.44 -17.84 8.77
N ARG A 302 20.40 -18.17 7.98
CA ARG A 302 19.01 -17.76 8.27
C ARG A 302 18.10 -18.90 8.72
N PHE A 303 18.46 -20.14 8.42
CA PHE A 303 17.65 -21.31 8.71
C PHE A 303 18.45 -22.33 9.53
N PRO A 304 17.81 -23.03 10.49
CA PRO A 304 18.45 -24.14 11.18
C PRO A 304 19.01 -25.17 10.18
N SER A 305 20.30 -25.50 10.35
CA SER A 305 21.00 -26.50 9.54
C SER A 305 21.74 -27.46 10.47
N PRO A 306 21.40 -28.76 10.49
CA PRO A 306 20.32 -29.40 9.73
C PRO A 306 18.91 -28.99 10.22
N PRO A 307 17.87 -29.11 9.38
CA PRO A 307 16.50 -28.89 9.81
C PRO A 307 16.10 -29.90 10.90
N PRO A 308 15.20 -29.52 11.84
CA PRO A 308 14.68 -30.44 12.86
C PRO A 308 14.09 -31.71 12.24
N THR A 309 14.30 -32.84 12.91
CA THR A 309 13.79 -34.15 12.48
C THR A 309 12.44 -34.50 13.12
N ASP A 310 12.15 -33.93 14.28
CA ASP A 310 10.83 -34.05 14.92
C ASP A 310 9.79 -33.21 14.16
N VAL A 311 8.63 -33.81 13.89
CA VAL A 311 7.57 -33.18 13.09
C VAL A 311 6.98 -31.95 13.77
N TRP A 312 6.83 -31.97 15.09
CA TRP A 312 6.26 -30.84 15.83
C TRP A 312 7.24 -29.68 15.92
N GLU A 313 8.52 -29.98 16.15
CA GLU A 313 9.58 -28.97 16.11
C GLU A 313 9.70 -28.36 14.70
N TRP A 314 9.65 -29.19 13.65
CA TRP A 314 9.71 -28.72 12.27
C TRP A 314 8.53 -27.80 11.93
N ILE A 315 7.32 -28.16 12.34
CA ILE A 315 6.13 -27.30 12.16
C ILE A 315 6.27 -26.01 12.97
N ALA A 316 6.71 -26.10 14.23
CA ALA A 316 6.89 -24.93 15.09
C ALA A 316 7.90 -23.94 14.50
N VAL A 317 9.03 -24.42 13.97
CA VAL A 317 10.01 -23.61 13.26
C VAL A 317 9.41 -22.95 12.02
N GLY A 318 8.55 -23.65 11.27
CA GLY A 318 7.85 -23.08 10.12
C GLY A 318 6.89 -21.93 10.44
N PHE A 319 6.39 -21.86 11.68
CA PHE A 319 5.59 -20.73 12.16
C PHE A 319 6.42 -19.64 12.85
N LEU A 320 7.74 -19.82 12.99
CA LEU A 320 8.61 -18.73 13.41
C LEU A 320 8.70 -17.69 12.29
N PRO A 321 8.61 -16.39 12.61
CA PRO A 321 8.63 -15.35 11.59
C PRO A 321 9.99 -15.31 10.90
N ALA A 322 10.00 -15.58 9.59
CA ALA A 322 11.14 -15.40 8.72
C ALA A 322 11.26 -13.93 8.33
N ALA A 323 11.55 -13.05 9.31
CA ALA A 323 11.60 -11.59 9.12
C ALA A 323 12.60 -11.13 8.04
N HIS A 324 13.59 -11.96 7.72
CA HIS A 324 14.60 -11.67 6.71
C HIS A 324 14.20 -12.19 5.31
N GLY A 325 13.05 -12.85 5.17
CA GLY A 325 12.59 -13.49 3.94
C GLY A 325 13.29 -14.82 3.65
N GLY A 326 12.93 -15.44 2.52
CA GLY A 326 13.59 -16.64 2.00
C GLY A 326 14.96 -16.33 1.40
N CYS A 327 15.83 -17.34 1.39
CA CYS A 327 17.14 -17.27 0.71
C CYS A 327 17.05 -17.67 -0.77
N ASN A 328 15.99 -18.37 -1.16
CA ASN A 328 15.67 -18.47 -2.58
C ASN A 328 15.08 -17.13 -2.99
N ASP A 329 15.74 -16.48 -3.92
CA ASP A 329 15.33 -15.16 -4.31
C ASP A 329 14.10 -15.29 -5.23
N LEU A 330 13.04 -14.63 -4.80
CA LEU A 330 11.68 -14.94 -5.22
C LEU A 330 11.35 -14.14 -6.46
N ILE A 331 10.87 -14.77 -7.54
CA ILE A 331 10.36 -14.12 -8.77
C ILE A 331 9.50 -12.85 -8.48
N ILE A 332 8.89 -12.77 -7.30
CA ILE A 332 8.18 -11.59 -6.80
C ILE A 332 8.74 -11.21 -5.42
N SER A 333 9.28 -10.00 -5.24
CA SER A 333 9.79 -9.53 -3.94
C SER A 333 8.67 -9.12 -2.97
N GLY A 334 8.81 -9.54 -1.72
CA GLY A 334 7.84 -9.32 -0.65
C GLY A 334 7.88 -7.88 -0.17
N HIS A 335 9.09 -7.34 -0.04
CA HIS A 335 9.33 -5.92 0.20
C HIS A 335 8.72 -5.06 -0.91
N ALA A 336 8.92 -5.44 -2.18
CA ALA A 336 8.30 -4.75 -3.31
C ALA A 336 6.77 -4.80 -3.27
N THR A 337 6.16 -5.96 -2.96
CA THR A 337 4.70 -6.07 -2.90
C THR A 337 4.07 -5.17 -1.83
N VAL A 338 4.69 -5.07 -0.66
CA VAL A 338 4.22 -4.21 0.43
C VAL A 338 4.36 -2.75 0.05
N THR A 339 5.57 -2.31 -0.28
CA THR A 339 5.87 -0.90 -0.60
C THR A 339 5.07 -0.39 -1.81
N SER A 340 4.89 -1.21 -2.84
CA SER A 340 4.04 -0.88 -4.00
C SER A 340 2.57 -0.74 -3.63
N THR A 341 2.07 -1.56 -2.69
CA THR A 341 0.66 -1.46 -2.25
C THR A 341 0.44 -0.16 -1.49
N LEU A 342 1.36 0.20 -0.58
CA LEU A 342 1.33 1.47 0.14
C LEU A 342 1.35 2.66 -0.82
N ALA A 343 2.20 2.61 -1.84
CA ALA A 343 2.25 3.63 -2.87
C ALA A 343 0.95 3.71 -3.68
N CYS A 344 0.36 2.59 -4.06
CA CYS A 344 -0.93 2.59 -4.77
C CYS A 344 -2.03 3.28 -3.96
N VAL A 345 -2.10 3.05 -2.64
CA VAL A 345 -3.05 3.74 -1.77
C VAL A 345 -2.79 5.25 -1.79
N ALA A 346 -1.54 5.67 -1.56
CA ALA A 346 -1.16 7.08 -1.51
C ALA A 346 -1.37 7.82 -2.82
N VAL A 347 -0.98 7.23 -3.96
CA VAL A 347 -1.24 7.79 -5.28
C VAL A 347 -2.73 7.86 -5.56
N SER A 348 -3.52 6.87 -5.13
CA SER A 348 -4.98 6.94 -5.32
C SER A 348 -5.63 8.04 -4.49
N ALA A 349 -5.10 8.34 -3.31
CA ALA A 349 -5.65 9.35 -2.40
C ALA A 349 -5.30 10.79 -2.81
N HIS A 350 -4.37 10.97 -3.75
CA HIS A 350 -3.91 12.29 -4.19
C HIS A 350 -4.23 12.56 -5.67
N PRO A 351 -4.81 13.72 -6.03
CA PRO A 351 -5.21 14.00 -7.41
C PRO A 351 -4.05 14.35 -8.36
N SER A 352 -2.90 14.79 -7.82
CA SER A 352 -1.76 15.20 -8.65
C SER A 352 -0.96 14.01 -9.17
N LYS A 353 -0.84 13.93 -10.51
CA LYS A 353 0.07 12.99 -11.19
C LYS A 353 1.54 13.24 -10.85
N VAL A 354 1.91 14.49 -10.56
CA VAL A 354 3.29 14.85 -10.19
C VAL A 354 3.66 14.18 -8.86
N PHE A 355 2.78 14.23 -7.86
CA PHE A 355 2.97 13.52 -6.60
C PHE A 355 3.12 12.01 -6.82
N GLY A 356 2.26 11.42 -7.67
CA GLY A 356 2.37 10.01 -8.02
C GLY A 356 3.72 9.65 -8.66
N GLY A 357 4.22 10.50 -9.56
CA GLY A 357 5.56 10.37 -10.13
C GLY A 357 6.66 10.42 -9.07
N CYS A 358 6.60 11.37 -8.13
CA CYS A 358 7.56 11.46 -7.02
C CYS A 358 7.58 10.18 -6.18
N LEU A 359 6.41 9.63 -5.84
CA LEU A 359 6.32 8.42 -5.03
C LEU A 359 6.86 7.19 -5.75
N VAL A 360 6.59 7.07 -7.04
CA VAL A 360 7.19 6.00 -7.88
C VAL A 360 8.71 6.18 -7.98
N CYS A 361 9.22 7.40 -8.13
CA CYS A 361 10.66 7.65 -8.13
C CYS A 361 11.31 7.22 -6.80
N LEU A 362 10.68 7.51 -5.66
CA LEU A 362 11.16 7.07 -4.35
C LEU A 362 11.15 5.53 -4.23
N LEU A 363 10.12 4.86 -4.72
CA LEU A 363 10.07 3.39 -4.79
C LEU A 363 11.20 2.82 -5.65
N LEU A 364 11.39 3.35 -6.86
CA LEU A 364 12.43 2.86 -7.76
C LEU A 364 13.82 3.08 -7.18
N LEU A 365 14.02 4.18 -6.43
CA LEU A 365 15.26 4.42 -5.69
C LEU A 365 15.49 3.37 -4.61
N ASP A 366 14.48 3.09 -3.78
CA ASP A 366 14.55 2.03 -2.78
C ASP A 366 14.86 0.67 -3.41
N TYR A 367 14.21 0.34 -4.53
CA TYR A 367 14.41 -0.92 -5.24
C TYR A 367 15.80 -1.01 -5.87
N SER A 368 16.30 0.07 -6.45
CA SER A 368 17.65 0.10 -7.03
C SER A 368 18.73 -0.21 -6.00
N VAL A 369 18.54 0.19 -4.73
CA VAL A 369 19.50 -0.11 -3.67
C VAL A 369 19.40 -1.57 -3.22
N GLU A 370 18.20 -2.12 -3.07
CA GLU A 370 18.00 -3.56 -2.80
C GLU A 370 18.68 -4.45 -3.87
N ILE A 371 18.50 -4.08 -5.14
CA ILE A 371 19.12 -4.76 -6.29
C ILE A 371 20.65 -4.60 -6.27
N TYR A 372 21.14 -3.38 -6.01
CA TYR A 372 22.57 -3.10 -5.92
C TYR A 372 23.25 -3.92 -4.81
N GLU A 373 22.59 -4.04 -3.65
CA GLU A 373 23.12 -4.80 -2.50
C GLU A 373 23.12 -6.31 -2.71
N GLY A 374 22.36 -6.81 -3.69
CA GLY A 374 22.19 -8.23 -3.95
C GLY A 374 21.27 -8.91 -2.94
N PHE A 375 20.32 -8.18 -2.38
CA PHE A 375 19.29 -8.78 -1.52
C PHE A 375 18.14 -9.38 -2.33
N HIS A 376 17.93 -8.86 -3.53
CA HIS A 376 16.90 -9.30 -4.47
C HIS A 376 17.37 -9.19 -5.93
N TYR A 377 16.99 -10.16 -6.76
CA TYR A 377 17.13 -10.02 -8.21
C TYR A 377 16.30 -8.82 -8.68
N SER A 378 16.81 -8.13 -9.70
CA SER A 378 16.13 -7.00 -10.32
C SER A 378 14.73 -7.33 -10.84
N VAL A 379 14.54 -8.56 -11.34
CA VAL A 379 13.24 -9.05 -11.82
C VAL A 379 12.22 -9.16 -10.68
N ASP A 380 12.66 -9.56 -9.48
CA ASP A 380 11.82 -9.78 -8.31
C ASP A 380 11.17 -8.48 -7.84
N MET A 381 11.99 -7.43 -7.79
CA MET A 381 11.57 -6.09 -7.40
C MET A 381 10.62 -5.49 -8.44
N TRP A 382 10.97 -5.61 -9.72
CA TRP A 382 10.15 -5.08 -10.81
C TRP A 382 8.80 -5.78 -10.93
N LEU A 383 8.79 -7.12 -10.89
CA LEU A 383 7.57 -7.89 -11.02
C LEU A 383 6.64 -7.70 -9.82
N GLY A 384 7.21 -7.53 -8.61
CA GLY A 384 6.43 -7.12 -7.43
C GLY A 384 5.63 -5.84 -7.66
N LEU A 385 6.25 -4.79 -8.23
CA LEU A 385 5.57 -3.54 -8.59
C LEU A 385 4.48 -3.74 -9.65
N VAL A 386 4.79 -4.49 -10.70
CA VAL A 386 3.87 -4.74 -11.81
C VAL A 386 2.65 -5.52 -11.33
N ILE A 387 2.84 -6.61 -10.60
CA ILE A 387 1.74 -7.47 -10.12
C ILE A 387 0.85 -6.71 -9.15
N VAL A 388 1.43 -5.96 -8.21
CA VAL A 388 0.63 -5.11 -7.31
C VAL A 388 -0.18 -4.10 -8.10
N SER A 389 0.41 -3.44 -9.11
CA SER A 389 -0.29 -2.46 -9.94
C SER A 389 -1.45 -3.09 -10.73
N LEU A 390 -1.27 -4.33 -11.20
CA LEU A 390 -2.32 -5.10 -11.88
C LEU A 390 -3.44 -5.48 -10.91
N PHE A 391 -3.12 -6.07 -9.76
CA PHE A 391 -4.12 -6.43 -8.76
C PHE A 391 -4.83 -5.21 -8.19
N TRP A 392 -4.13 -4.09 -8.01
CA TRP A 392 -4.75 -2.84 -7.61
C TRP A 392 -5.85 -2.46 -8.60
N LYS A 393 -5.62 -2.55 -9.91
CA LYS A 393 -6.65 -2.31 -10.93
C LYS A 393 -7.77 -3.35 -10.88
N VAL A 394 -7.44 -4.63 -10.77
CA VAL A 394 -8.44 -5.72 -10.70
C VAL A 394 -9.39 -5.53 -9.52
N PHE A 395 -8.88 -5.13 -8.35
CA PHE A 395 -9.65 -4.94 -7.14
C PHE A 395 -10.33 -3.56 -7.02
N SER A 396 -10.40 -2.76 -8.08
CA SER A 396 -11.10 -1.46 -8.03
C SER A 396 -12.60 -1.61 -7.74
N PHE A 397 -13.19 -2.77 -8.04
CA PHE A 397 -14.62 -3.01 -7.82
C PHE A 397 -15.03 -2.90 -6.35
N TRP A 398 -14.11 -3.05 -5.39
CA TRP A 398 -14.39 -2.83 -3.96
C TRP A 398 -14.74 -1.36 -3.65
N GLU A 399 -14.35 -0.44 -4.52
CA GLU A 399 -14.71 0.98 -4.43
C GLU A 399 -15.92 1.33 -5.30
N ASP A 400 -16.22 0.54 -6.33
CA ASP A 400 -17.30 0.78 -7.28
C ASP A 400 -18.66 0.21 -6.83
N LEU A 401 -18.78 -0.22 -5.56
CA LEU A 401 -20.03 -0.79 -5.04
C LEU A 401 -21.18 0.22 -5.21
N PRO A 402 -22.29 -0.18 -5.86
CA PRO A 402 -23.36 0.74 -6.19
C PRO A 402 -23.90 1.39 -4.92
N GLU A 403 -23.99 2.72 -4.92
CA GLU A 403 -24.70 3.44 -3.87
C GLU A 403 -26.12 2.87 -3.79
N THR A 404 -26.44 2.11 -2.74
CA THR A 404 -27.85 1.84 -2.45
C THR A 404 -28.44 3.17 -2.05
N LYS A 405 -29.15 3.81 -3.00
CA LYS A 405 -29.97 4.99 -2.69
C LYS A 405 -30.87 4.60 -1.53
N PRO A 406 -30.76 5.22 -0.34
CA PRO A 406 -31.74 4.99 0.70
C PRO A 406 -33.09 5.42 0.14
N ALA A 407 -34.01 4.46 -0.04
CA ALA A 407 -35.22 4.63 -0.84
C ALA A 407 -36.10 5.79 -0.37
N ASN A 408 -35.92 6.32 0.85
CA ASN A 408 -36.73 7.39 1.42
C ASN A 408 -35.93 8.31 2.37
N ALA A 409 -34.69 8.71 2.03
CA ALA A 409 -33.99 9.68 2.88
C ALA A 409 -34.67 11.06 2.74
N PRO A 410 -35.26 11.62 3.82
CA PRO A 410 -35.91 12.92 3.77
C PRO A 410 -34.89 13.98 3.32
N THR A 411 -35.30 14.83 2.38
CA THR A 411 -34.59 16.04 1.99
C THR A 411 -34.53 16.97 3.19
N SER A 412 -33.47 16.86 3.99
CA SER A 412 -33.26 17.76 5.11
C SER A 412 -32.80 19.12 4.58
N ASP A 413 -33.69 20.09 4.65
CA ASP A 413 -33.38 21.50 4.40
C ASP A 413 -32.25 21.96 5.32
N ALA A 414 -31.26 22.62 4.72
CA ALA A 414 -30.08 23.14 5.37
C ALA A 414 -30.43 24.41 6.15
N THR A 415 -30.92 24.27 7.38
CA THR A 415 -30.96 25.38 8.35
C THR A 415 -30.24 24.99 9.63
N GLY A 416 -29.47 25.97 10.13
CA GLY A 416 -28.35 25.80 11.05
C GLY A 416 -28.65 24.88 12.23
N PHE A 417 -27.90 23.79 12.31
CA PHE A 417 -27.90 22.98 13.50
C PHE A 417 -26.79 23.41 14.46
N PRO A 418 -27.08 23.54 15.76
CA PRO A 418 -26.06 23.73 16.78
C PRO A 418 -25.07 22.56 16.72
N GLN A 419 -23.78 22.88 16.82
CA GLN A 419 -22.73 21.90 17.07
C GLN A 419 -22.72 21.61 18.59
N PRO A 420 -23.11 20.42 19.05
CA PRO A 420 -22.76 20.03 20.40
C PRO A 420 -21.26 19.76 20.41
N GLU A 421 -20.51 20.54 21.19
CA GLU A 421 -19.15 20.19 21.60
C GLU A 421 -19.22 18.96 22.51
N ALA A 422 -19.46 17.77 21.95
CA ALA A 422 -19.28 16.56 22.72
C ALA A 422 -17.77 16.35 22.87
N SER A 423 -17.29 16.65 24.08
CA SER A 423 -15.92 16.43 24.50
C SER A 423 -15.64 14.93 24.53
N LEU A 424 -14.45 14.54 24.06
CA LEU A 424 -13.95 13.18 24.23
C LEU A 424 -13.89 12.85 25.72
N SER A 425 -14.36 11.68 26.11
CA SER A 425 -14.20 11.21 27.49
C SER A 425 -12.72 10.98 27.78
N ASN A 426 -12.30 11.16 29.04
CA ASN A 426 -10.97 10.74 29.48
C ASN A 426 -10.69 9.27 29.17
N ARG A 427 -11.74 8.43 29.17
CA ARG A 427 -11.65 7.03 28.77
C ARG A 427 -11.27 6.87 27.29
N ASP A 428 -11.89 7.64 26.40
CA ASP A 428 -11.58 7.61 24.97
C ASP A 428 -10.11 7.97 24.75
N LEU A 429 -9.69 9.11 25.33
CA LEU A 429 -8.33 9.60 25.23
C LEU A 429 -7.31 8.57 25.73
N ALA A 430 -7.60 7.88 26.83
CA ALA A 430 -6.74 6.84 27.37
C ALA A 430 -6.56 5.65 26.41
N VAL A 431 -7.62 5.21 25.72
CA VAL A 431 -7.54 4.10 24.75
C VAL A 431 -6.67 4.49 23.53
N TYR A 432 -6.90 5.68 22.98
CA TYR A 432 -6.10 6.20 21.86
C TYR A 432 -4.63 6.40 22.24
N PHE A 433 -4.38 6.94 23.44
CA PHE A 433 -3.03 7.13 23.96
C PHE A 433 -2.31 5.81 24.20
N ALA A 434 -2.94 4.87 24.92
CA ALA A 434 -2.32 3.60 25.29
C ALA A 434 -1.88 2.79 24.05
N SER A 435 -2.75 2.68 23.04
CA SER A 435 -2.42 1.95 21.80
C SER A 435 -1.26 2.58 21.02
N SER A 436 -1.24 3.92 20.88
CA SER A 436 -0.11 4.62 20.25
C SER A 436 1.18 4.51 21.05
N THR A 437 1.12 4.61 22.39
CA THR A 437 2.28 4.48 23.27
C THR A 437 2.85 3.06 23.24
N VAL A 438 2.02 2.02 23.27
CA VAL A 438 2.51 0.64 23.16
C VAL A 438 3.17 0.42 21.81
N SER A 439 2.60 0.95 20.72
CA SER A 439 3.22 0.88 19.40
C SER A 439 4.58 1.59 19.36
N TYR A 440 4.71 2.77 19.99
CA TYR A 440 5.99 3.48 20.13
C TYR A 440 7.02 2.64 20.89
N LEU A 441 6.65 2.15 22.07
CA LEU A 441 7.53 1.36 22.93
C LEU A 441 7.98 0.08 22.23
N GLN A 442 7.11 -0.54 21.42
CA GLN A 442 7.48 -1.72 20.66
C GLN A 442 8.57 -1.44 19.62
N VAL A 443 8.51 -0.30 18.93
CA VAL A 443 9.48 0.06 17.89
C VAL A 443 10.81 0.51 18.51
N VAL A 444 10.80 1.16 19.68
CA VAL A 444 11.98 1.82 20.25
C VAL A 444 12.64 1.03 21.38
N VAL A 445 11.85 0.43 22.26
CA VAL A 445 12.31 -0.08 23.56
C VAL A 445 12.27 -1.60 23.62
N PHE A 446 11.20 -2.21 23.14
CA PHE A 446 10.99 -3.64 23.32
C PHE A 446 11.87 -4.48 22.39
N PRO A 447 12.31 -5.66 22.85
CA PRO A 447 13.09 -6.57 22.02
C PRO A 447 12.25 -7.07 20.84
N ARG A 448 12.91 -7.30 19.69
CA ARG A 448 12.23 -7.79 18.47
C ARG A 448 11.55 -9.14 18.65
N SER A 449 11.98 -9.95 19.61
CA SER A 449 11.44 -11.27 19.89
C SER A 449 9.98 -11.25 20.36
N ILE A 450 9.53 -10.18 21.02
CA ILE A 450 8.17 -10.10 21.57
C ILE A 450 7.14 -9.46 20.63
N VAL A 451 7.58 -8.98 19.46
CA VAL A 451 6.75 -8.21 18.52
C VAL A 451 5.53 -9.00 18.07
N ASN A 452 5.71 -10.27 17.71
CA ASN A 452 4.60 -11.11 17.26
C ASN A 452 3.54 -11.25 18.35
N GLY A 453 3.97 -11.38 19.61
CA GLY A 453 3.06 -11.45 20.75
C GLY A 453 2.20 -10.19 20.85
N TRP A 454 2.82 -9.01 20.70
CA TRP A 454 2.07 -7.75 20.70
C TRP A 454 1.15 -7.60 19.48
N ILE A 455 1.56 -8.04 18.29
CA ILE A 455 0.67 -8.06 17.11
C ILE A 455 -0.57 -8.90 17.39
N VAL A 456 -0.39 -10.11 17.96
CA VAL A 456 -1.51 -10.96 18.35
C VAL A 456 -2.39 -10.26 19.39
N VAL A 457 -1.82 -9.63 20.42
CA VAL A 457 -2.57 -8.88 21.44
C VAL A 457 -3.39 -7.75 20.81
N PHE A 458 -2.82 -6.99 19.87
CA PHE A 458 -3.53 -5.93 19.16
C PHE A 458 -4.67 -6.50 18.29
N VAL A 459 -4.43 -7.57 17.54
CA VAL A 459 -5.47 -8.25 16.73
C VAL A 459 -6.60 -8.78 17.61
N LEU A 460 -6.29 -9.39 18.75
CA LEU A 460 -7.28 -9.82 19.73
C LEU A 460 -8.05 -8.64 20.31
N SER A 461 -7.38 -7.51 20.57
CA SER A 461 -8.02 -6.28 21.05
C SER A 461 -9.03 -5.74 20.03
N VAL A 462 -8.71 -5.81 18.72
CA VAL A 462 -9.64 -5.47 17.64
C VAL A 462 -10.85 -6.41 17.63
N ALA A 463 -10.64 -7.72 17.79
CA ALA A 463 -11.73 -8.68 17.89
C ALA A 463 -12.64 -8.41 19.10
N VAL A 464 -12.06 -8.04 20.24
CA VAL A 464 -12.81 -7.62 21.43
C VAL A 464 -13.63 -6.34 21.15
N CYS A 465 -13.04 -5.31 20.53
CA CYS A 465 -13.77 -4.12 20.11
C CYS A 465 -14.94 -4.48 19.17
N PHE A 466 -14.74 -5.43 18.25
CA PHE A 466 -15.80 -5.90 17.36
C PHE A 466 -16.94 -6.59 18.12
N VAL A 467 -16.62 -7.45 19.10
CA VAL A 467 -17.64 -8.09 19.96
C VAL A 467 -18.44 -7.03 20.75
N PHE A 468 -17.78 -6.02 21.28
CA PHE A 468 -18.46 -4.91 21.96
C PHE A 468 -19.31 -4.08 21.01
N MET A 469 -18.83 -3.82 19.79
CA MET A 469 -19.60 -3.17 18.73
C MET A 469 -20.89 -3.95 18.41
N LEU A 470 -20.81 -5.29 18.30
CA LEU A 470 -22.00 -6.14 18.07
C LEU A 470 -22.98 -6.16 19.25
N ARG A 471 -22.49 -5.96 20.48
CA ARG A 471 -23.29 -5.93 21.71
C ARG A 471 -23.77 -4.53 22.09
N ALA A 472 -23.33 -3.50 21.37
CA ALA A 472 -23.65 -2.12 21.67
C ALA A 472 -25.17 -1.90 21.62
N LYS A 473 -25.71 -1.27 22.66
CA LYS A 473 -27.15 -1.02 22.76
C LYS A 473 -27.59 0.18 21.93
N THR A 474 -26.63 1.04 21.60
CA THR A 474 -26.87 2.26 20.82
C THR A 474 -25.94 2.31 19.60
N SER A 475 -26.42 2.94 18.53
CA SER A 475 -25.60 3.17 17.33
C SER A 475 -24.36 4.02 17.64
N ALA A 476 -24.45 4.94 18.60
CA ALA A 476 -23.33 5.77 19.01
C ALA A 476 -22.21 4.94 19.65
N GLU A 477 -22.59 4.03 20.56
CA GLU A 477 -21.66 3.10 21.21
C GLU A 477 -21.02 2.16 20.19
N ALA A 478 -21.80 1.60 19.26
CA ALA A 478 -21.27 0.77 18.18
C ALA A 478 -20.22 1.53 17.35
N SER A 479 -20.52 2.77 16.95
CA SER A 479 -19.59 3.63 16.23
C SER A 479 -18.32 3.88 17.02
N THR A 480 -18.38 4.21 18.31
CA THR A 480 -17.18 4.41 19.14
C THR A 480 -16.25 3.19 19.12
N PHE A 481 -16.79 1.99 19.30
CA PHE A 481 -15.99 0.75 19.24
C PHE A 481 -15.41 0.48 17.85
N GLN A 482 -16.11 0.86 16.80
CA GLN A 482 -15.59 0.81 15.43
C GLN A 482 -14.35 1.71 15.27
N TYR A 483 -14.38 2.93 15.78
CA TYR A 483 -13.23 3.85 15.71
C TYR A 483 -12.05 3.39 16.57
N TYR A 484 -12.30 2.80 17.73
CA TYR A 484 -11.23 2.16 18.50
C TYR A 484 -10.58 1.03 17.72
N ALA A 485 -11.37 0.14 17.11
CA ALA A 485 -10.86 -0.95 16.30
C ALA A 485 -9.99 -0.43 15.14
N GLN A 486 -10.41 0.64 14.46
CA GLN A 486 -9.61 1.27 13.41
C GLN A 486 -8.27 1.80 13.90
N HIS A 487 -8.27 2.53 15.01
CA HIS A 487 -7.06 3.11 15.56
C HIS A 487 -6.08 2.03 16.05
N ILE A 488 -6.59 1.00 16.72
CA ILE A 488 -5.80 -0.16 17.14
C ILE A 488 -5.21 -0.85 15.91
N LEU A 489 -5.99 -1.07 14.82
CA LEU A 489 -5.47 -1.64 13.58
C LEU A 489 -4.36 -0.78 12.96
N LEU A 490 -4.51 0.55 12.96
CA LEU A 490 -3.49 1.45 12.44
C LEU A 490 -2.21 1.43 13.29
N CYS A 491 -2.33 1.40 14.61
CA CYS A 491 -1.20 1.19 15.53
C CYS A 491 -0.55 -0.19 15.31
N THR A 492 -1.35 -1.24 15.09
CA THR A 492 -0.84 -2.59 14.77
C THR A 492 -0.01 -2.56 13.49
N LEU A 493 -0.50 -1.83 12.49
CA LEU A 493 0.16 -1.69 11.21
C LEU A 493 1.47 -0.91 11.33
N HIS A 494 1.48 0.18 12.11
CA HIS A 494 2.71 0.92 12.43
C HIS A 494 3.73 0.06 13.16
N MET A 495 3.29 -0.73 14.15
CA MET A 495 4.13 -1.68 14.87
C MET A 495 4.70 -2.76 13.94
N ALA A 496 3.85 -3.40 13.13
CA ALA A 496 4.27 -4.43 12.21
C ALA A 496 5.28 -3.87 11.20
N PHE A 497 4.96 -2.76 10.54
CA PHE A 497 5.90 -2.15 9.60
C PHE A 497 7.16 -1.63 10.27
N GLY A 498 7.08 -1.03 11.45
CA GLY A 498 8.27 -0.49 12.14
C GLY A 498 9.26 -1.54 12.63
N VAL A 499 8.84 -2.80 12.71
CA VAL A 499 9.69 -3.92 13.12
C VAL A 499 10.17 -4.75 11.94
N TYR A 500 9.28 -5.02 10.96
CA TYR A 500 9.59 -5.92 9.85
C TYR A 500 10.09 -5.21 8.58
N LEU A 501 9.96 -3.87 8.50
CA LEU A 501 10.68 -3.04 7.53
C LEU A 501 11.88 -2.41 8.23
#